data_AF-X1LBM9-F1
#
_entry.id   AF-X1LBM9-F1
#
_cell.length_a   1.000
_cell.length_b   1.000
_cell.length_c   1.000
_cell.angle_alpha   90.00
_cell.angle_beta   90.00
_cell.angle_gamma   90.00
#
_symmetry.space_group_name_H-M   'P 1'
#
loop_
_entity.id
_entity.type
_entity.pdbx_description
1 polymer ?
#
loop_
_entity_poly.entity_id
_entity_poly.type
_entity_poly.pdbx_seq_one_letter_code
_entity_poly.pdbx_strand_id
1 'polypeptide(L)'
;MAKLKGPLFSLGASQQLGKALVYFSWKGLNVVREYVIPSNPKSKGQRDQRGYLTAVVAAIHRLQASPYPLNEVDTRAYALWGSTYPTPRTWFNQAVKNWLDQKVVPKTAGLCYNGVVTPGPTELAVAVNVDPASADTAGDFYYGTSKTALINKKGATPTATKRSATITGLAKGTKFFIQYRSNAPNDSIGIRSGIYYGTPT
;
A
#
# COMPACT_ATOMS: atom_id res chain seq x y z
N MET A 1 46.87 -19.17 47.14
CA MET A 1 45.69 -19.04 46.26
C MET A 1 45.20 -17.60 46.35
N ALA A 2 45.35 -16.80 45.30
CA ALA A 2 44.93 -15.41 45.33
C ALA A 2 43.40 -15.33 45.37
N LYS A 3 42.83 -14.82 46.46
CA LYS A 3 41.40 -14.53 46.55
C LYS A 3 41.12 -13.30 45.71
N LEU A 4 40.30 -13.44 44.66
CA LEU A 4 39.87 -12.31 43.85
C LEU A 4 38.90 -11.44 44.67
N LYS A 5 39.38 -10.31 45.21
CA LYS A 5 38.55 -9.29 45.88
C LYS A 5 38.41 -8.07 44.97
N GLY A 6 37.21 -7.90 44.41
CA GLY A 6 36.82 -6.74 43.61
C GLY A 6 35.92 -7.15 42.44
N PRO A 7 34.64 -7.49 42.68
CA PRO A 7 33.81 -8.08 41.62
C PRO A 7 33.45 -7.09 40.49
N LEU A 8 33.37 -5.78 40.76
CA LEU A 8 33.01 -4.76 39.76
C LEU A 8 33.77 -3.45 40.06
N PHE A 9 34.82 -3.16 39.31
CA PHE A 9 35.44 -1.83 39.32
C PHE A 9 34.56 -0.87 38.50
N SER A 10 34.12 0.24 39.10
CA SER A 10 33.42 1.34 38.40
C SER A 10 34.41 2.13 37.54
N LEU A 11 35.00 1.47 36.55
CA LEU A 11 35.70 2.12 35.46
C LEU A 11 34.62 2.59 34.47
N GLY A 12 34.88 3.66 33.71
CA GLY A 12 34.02 4.14 32.61
C GLY A 12 33.99 3.18 31.43
N ALA A 13 33.81 1.89 31.70
CA ALA A 13 33.74 0.82 30.72
C ALA A 13 32.47 0.97 29.90
N SER A 14 32.62 0.84 28.59
CA SER A 14 31.54 0.82 27.64
C SER A 14 31.68 -0.40 26.74
N GLN A 15 30.58 -0.82 26.12
CA GLN A 15 30.50 -1.93 25.16
C GLN A 15 30.42 -3.33 25.80
N GLN A 16 30.38 -4.36 24.95
CA GLN A 16 30.16 -5.75 25.33
C GLN A 16 31.45 -6.43 25.80
N LEU A 17 31.36 -7.19 26.89
CA LEU A 17 32.42 -8.07 27.38
C LEU A 17 31.99 -9.52 27.16
N GLY A 18 32.76 -10.24 26.33
CA GLY A 18 32.62 -11.69 26.14
C GLY A 18 31.24 -12.15 25.63
N LYS A 19 30.42 -11.26 25.06
CA LYS A 19 29.00 -11.53 24.70
C LYS A 19 28.19 -12.09 25.89
N ALA A 20 28.55 -11.69 27.10
CA ALA A 20 27.83 -12.07 28.32
C ALA A 20 27.29 -10.83 29.03
N LEU A 21 28.05 -9.74 29.02
CA LEU A 21 27.70 -8.50 29.70
C LEU A 21 27.86 -7.30 28.76
N VAL A 22 27.05 -6.26 28.95
CA VAL A 22 27.16 -4.97 28.26
C VAL A 22 27.26 -3.87 29.31
N TYR A 23 28.37 -3.13 29.28
CA TYR A 23 28.61 -1.98 30.14
C TYR A 23 28.20 -0.69 29.43
N PHE A 24 27.46 0.18 30.11
CA PHE A 24 27.09 1.50 29.62
C PHE A 24 26.64 2.40 30.77
N SER A 25 26.67 3.72 30.56
CA SER A 25 26.09 4.67 31.50
C SER A 25 24.61 4.89 31.21
N TRP A 26 23.75 4.81 32.22
CA TRP A 26 22.32 5.08 32.11
C TRP A 26 21.90 6.07 33.20
N LYS A 27 21.44 7.25 32.79
CA LYS A 27 20.99 8.32 33.71
C LYS A 27 22.01 8.65 34.81
N GLY A 28 23.29 8.74 34.44
CA GLY A 28 24.38 9.06 35.38
C GLY A 28 24.87 7.88 36.23
N LEU A 29 24.29 6.68 36.07
CA LEU A 29 24.73 5.46 36.75
C LEU A 29 25.51 4.56 35.79
N ASN A 30 26.62 3.98 36.24
CA ASN A 30 27.34 2.94 35.51
C ASN A 30 26.62 1.61 35.72
N VAL A 31 25.98 1.11 34.66
CA VAL A 31 25.15 -0.10 34.72
C VAL A 31 25.73 -1.20 33.86
N VAL A 32 25.49 -2.43 34.31
CA VAL A 32 25.79 -3.65 33.54
C VAL A 32 24.49 -4.39 33.29
N ARG A 33 24.30 -4.87 32.06
CA ARG A 33 23.19 -5.77 31.72
C ARG A 33 23.72 -7.02 31.03
N GLU A 34 22.94 -8.09 31.10
CA GLU A 34 23.21 -9.29 30.31
C GLU A 34 23.19 -8.95 28.81
N TYR A 35 24.15 -9.52 28.08
CA TYR A 35 24.14 -9.51 26.63
C TYR A 35 23.05 -10.45 26.12
N VAL A 36 21.86 -9.90 25.97
CA VAL A 36 20.74 -10.62 25.34
C VAL A 36 20.79 -10.36 23.85
N ILE A 37 21.02 -11.40 23.05
CA ILE A 37 20.63 -11.38 21.64
C ILE A 37 19.11 -11.56 21.63
N PRO A 38 18.33 -10.56 21.20
CA PRO A 38 16.89 -10.73 21.10
C PRO A 38 16.63 -11.97 20.23
N SER A 39 15.79 -12.88 20.71
CA SER A 39 15.31 -13.95 19.84
C SER A 39 14.76 -13.28 18.58
N ASN A 40 15.22 -13.71 17.41
CA ASN A 40 14.68 -13.28 16.13
C ASN A 40 13.77 -14.41 15.64
N PRO A 41 12.59 -14.61 16.26
CA PRO A 41 11.71 -15.67 15.86
C PRO A 41 11.39 -15.50 14.37
N LYS A 42 11.66 -16.56 13.60
CA LYS A 42 11.25 -16.70 12.21
C LYS A 42 9.98 -17.55 12.16
N SER A 43 9.00 -17.19 12.99
CA SER A 43 7.70 -17.86 12.94
C SER A 43 7.12 -17.76 11.52
N LYS A 44 6.27 -18.72 11.15
CA LYS A 44 5.62 -18.72 9.84
C LYS A 44 4.87 -17.41 9.58
N GLY A 45 4.06 -16.94 10.53
CA GLY A 45 3.32 -15.69 10.38
C GLY A 45 4.21 -14.46 10.16
N GLN A 46 5.34 -14.36 10.87
CA GLN A 46 6.28 -13.24 10.66
C GLN A 46 6.97 -13.30 9.31
N ARG A 47 7.25 -14.49 8.77
CA ARG A 47 7.81 -14.65 7.42
C ARG A 47 6.79 -14.32 6.35
N ASP A 48 5.54 -14.74 6.53
CA ASP A 48 4.45 -14.49 5.60
C ASP A 48 4.18 -12.99 5.46
N GLN A 49 4.07 -12.26 6.58
CA GLN A 49 3.87 -10.80 6.57
C GLN A 49 5.02 -10.05 5.89
N ARG A 50 6.28 -10.45 6.15
CA ARG A 50 7.45 -9.88 5.45
C ARG A 50 7.40 -10.19 3.95
N GLY A 51 7.03 -11.41 3.58
CA GLY A 51 6.87 -11.82 2.19
C GLY A 51 5.83 -10.99 1.45
N TYR A 52 4.69 -10.69 2.09
CA TYR A 52 3.66 -9.83 1.50
C TYR A 52 4.14 -8.41 1.25
N LEU A 53 4.87 -7.82 2.22
CA LEU A 53 5.47 -6.49 2.06
C LEU A 53 6.53 -6.47 0.96
N THR A 54 7.42 -7.46 0.91
CA THR A 54 8.42 -7.56 -0.17
C THR A 54 7.75 -7.69 -1.54
N ALA A 55 6.68 -8.49 -1.65
CA ALA A 55 5.97 -8.70 -2.91
C ALA A 55 5.31 -7.42 -3.43
N VAL A 56 4.63 -6.64 -2.57
CA VAL A 56 3.99 -5.39 -3.02
C VAL A 56 5.00 -4.33 -3.42
N VAL A 57 6.13 -4.21 -2.70
CA VAL A 57 7.18 -3.24 -3.06
C VAL A 57 7.80 -3.59 -4.41
N ALA A 58 8.07 -4.88 -4.64
CA ALA A 58 8.53 -5.36 -5.95
C ALA A 58 7.51 -5.08 -7.07
N ALA A 59 6.22 -5.26 -6.80
CA ALA A 59 5.17 -4.93 -7.76
C ALA A 59 5.11 -3.43 -8.06
N ILE A 60 5.23 -2.56 -7.06
CA ILE A 60 5.29 -1.10 -7.25
C ILE A 60 6.46 -0.72 -8.15
N HIS A 61 7.68 -1.18 -7.84
CA HIS A 61 8.85 -0.87 -8.67
C HIS A 61 8.71 -1.40 -10.11
N ARG A 62 8.19 -2.63 -10.27
CA ARG A 62 7.93 -3.21 -11.59
C ARG A 62 6.94 -2.36 -12.39
N LEU A 63 5.87 -1.88 -11.77
CA LEU A 63 4.86 -1.05 -12.43
C LEU A 63 5.38 0.37 -12.70
N GLN A 64 6.22 0.93 -11.85
CA GLN A 64 6.89 2.22 -12.10
C GLN A 64 7.86 2.15 -13.29
N ALA A 65 8.48 0.99 -13.53
CA ALA A 65 9.35 0.74 -14.67
C ALA A 65 8.62 0.27 -15.95
N SER A 66 7.28 0.18 -15.93
CA SER A 66 6.49 -0.26 -17.08
C SER A 66 6.44 0.81 -18.19
N PRO A 67 6.27 0.44 -19.48
CA PRO A 67 6.00 1.41 -20.56
C PRO A 67 4.76 2.29 -20.30
N TYR A 68 3.83 1.80 -19.48
CA TYR A 68 2.70 2.56 -18.96
C TYR A 68 2.90 2.71 -17.45
N PRO A 69 3.76 3.62 -16.98
CA PRO A 69 4.25 3.56 -15.62
C PRO A 69 3.17 3.93 -14.61
N LEU A 70 3.25 3.36 -13.40
CA LEU A 70 2.60 3.92 -12.22
C LEU A 70 3.21 5.30 -11.98
N ASN A 71 2.47 6.34 -12.34
CA ASN A 71 2.98 7.70 -12.47
C ASN A 71 2.38 8.66 -11.43
N GLU A 72 2.64 9.95 -11.58
CA GLU A 72 2.13 10.97 -10.67
C GLU A 72 0.60 11.03 -10.59
N VAL A 73 -0.11 10.76 -11.69
CA VAL A 73 -1.58 10.71 -11.70
C VAL A 73 -2.07 9.60 -10.78
N ASP A 74 -1.43 8.43 -10.84
CA ASP A 74 -1.78 7.29 -9.99
C ASP A 74 -1.43 7.55 -8.52
N THR A 75 -0.24 8.09 -8.23
CA THR A 75 0.15 8.39 -6.84
C THR A 75 -0.76 9.44 -6.23
N ARG A 76 -1.15 10.49 -6.96
CA ARG A 76 -2.16 11.46 -6.53
C ARG A 76 -3.52 10.80 -6.29
N ALA A 77 -3.94 9.87 -7.15
CA ALA A 77 -5.20 9.15 -6.99
C ALA A 77 -5.20 8.23 -5.75
N TYR A 78 -4.11 7.52 -5.48
CA TYR A 78 -3.96 6.71 -4.27
C TYR A 78 -3.89 7.59 -3.00
N ALA A 79 -3.21 8.74 -3.06
CA ALA A 79 -3.21 9.70 -1.95
C ALA A 79 -4.61 10.25 -1.69
N LEU A 80 -5.38 10.55 -2.73
CA LEU A 80 -6.76 11.01 -2.60
C LEU A 80 -7.63 9.94 -1.93
N TRP A 81 -7.48 8.67 -2.32
CA TRP A 81 -8.14 7.57 -1.62
C TRP A 81 -7.69 7.47 -0.16
N GLY A 82 -6.39 7.53 0.11
CA GLY A 82 -5.84 7.52 1.47
C GLY A 82 -6.37 8.65 2.35
N SER A 83 -6.72 9.80 1.76
CA SER A 83 -7.30 10.96 2.45
C SER A 83 -8.77 10.79 2.87
N THR A 84 -9.44 9.73 2.43
CA THR A 84 -10.85 9.46 2.80
C THR A 84 -10.99 8.83 4.18
N TYR A 85 -9.89 8.39 4.78
CA TYR A 85 -9.88 7.75 6.10
C TYR A 85 -9.59 8.76 7.22
N PRO A 86 -10.08 8.50 8.47
CA PRO A 86 -9.81 9.36 9.62
C PRO A 86 -8.32 9.57 9.92
N THR A 87 -7.49 8.57 9.59
CA THR A 87 -6.03 8.68 9.59
C THR A 87 -5.55 8.70 8.13
N PRO A 88 -5.33 9.90 7.54
CA PRO A 88 -4.89 10.02 6.16
C PRO A 88 -3.60 9.25 5.94
N ARG A 89 -3.53 8.54 4.81
CA ARG A 89 -2.36 7.75 4.41
C ARG A 89 -1.71 8.36 3.19
N THR A 90 -0.38 8.23 3.11
CA THR A 90 0.35 8.48 1.86
C THR A 90 -0.12 7.54 0.77
N TRP A 91 0.11 7.90 -0.49
CA TRP A 91 -0.24 7.04 -1.63
C TRP A 91 0.34 5.64 -1.50
N PHE A 92 1.61 5.55 -1.06
CA PHE A 92 2.34 4.30 -0.92
C PHE A 92 1.71 3.42 0.16
N ASN A 93 1.43 3.98 1.34
CA ASN A 93 0.80 3.26 2.43
C ASN A 93 -0.63 2.82 2.07
N GLN A 94 -1.34 3.61 1.25
CA GLN A 94 -2.66 3.22 0.77
C GLN A 94 -2.60 2.04 -0.21
N ALA A 95 -1.68 2.06 -1.18
CA ALA A 95 -1.47 0.98 -2.13
C ALA A 95 -1.02 -0.31 -1.44
N VAL A 96 -0.06 -0.22 -0.51
CA VAL A 96 0.42 -1.34 0.31
C VAL A 96 -0.71 -1.92 1.17
N LYS A 97 -1.50 -1.07 1.84
CA LYS A 97 -2.64 -1.55 2.63
C LYS A 97 -3.65 -2.29 1.78
N ASN A 98 -4.00 -1.78 0.59
CA ASN A 98 -4.93 -2.47 -0.30
C ASN A 98 -4.44 -3.90 -0.65
N TRP A 99 -3.15 -4.04 -0.94
CA TRP A 99 -2.53 -5.33 -1.21
C TRP A 99 -2.57 -6.28 0.01
N LEU A 100 -2.19 -5.77 1.18
CA LEU A 100 -2.18 -6.56 2.42
C LEU A 100 -3.58 -7.04 2.79
N ASP A 101 -4.59 -6.18 2.65
CA ASP A 101 -5.99 -6.52 2.93
C ASP A 101 -6.45 -7.71 2.07
N GLN A 102 -5.96 -7.85 0.83
CA GLN A 102 -6.23 -9.03 0.00
C GLN A 102 -5.46 -10.28 0.47
N LYS A 103 -4.17 -10.14 0.80
CA LYS A 103 -3.32 -11.28 1.20
C LYS A 103 -3.65 -11.87 2.57
N VAL A 104 -4.30 -11.09 3.44
CA VAL A 104 -4.84 -11.61 4.71
C VAL A 104 -6.05 -12.52 4.47
N VAL A 105 -6.84 -12.30 3.41
CA VAL A 105 -8.03 -13.10 3.06
C VAL A 105 -7.79 -14.09 1.91
N PRO A 106 -6.64 -14.77 1.91
CA PRO A 106 -6.04 -15.54 0.80
C PRO A 106 -6.32 -15.12 -0.67
N LYS A 107 -6.56 -13.85 -0.96
CA LYS A 107 -6.92 -13.38 -2.31
C LYS A 107 -5.72 -13.10 -3.21
N THR A 108 -5.99 -12.98 -4.52
CA THR A 108 -5.01 -12.39 -5.43
C THR A 108 -4.94 -10.89 -5.13
N ALA A 109 -3.71 -10.37 -5.10
CA ALA A 109 -3.48 -8.96 -4.86
C ALA A 109 -2.91 -8.36 -6.13
N GLY A 110 -3.32 -7.13 -6.44
CA GLY A 110 -2.86 -6.40 -7.60
C GLY A 110 -3.00 -4.91 -7.35
N LEU A 111 -2.22 -4.14 -8.12
CA LEU A 111 -2.29 -2.70 -8.12
C LEU A 111 -2.91 -2.24 -9.43
N CYS A 112 -3.74 -1.20 -9.36
CA CYS A 112 -4.18 -0.47 -10.54
C CYS A 112 -3.21 0.69 -10.82
N TYR A 113 -2.95 0.97 -12.10
CA TYR A 113 -1.96 1.95 -12.54
C TYR A 113 -2.35 2.52 -13.92
N ASN A 114 -1.66 3.56 -14.39
CA ASN A 114 -1.93 4.23 -15.66
C ASN A 114 -3.40 4.65 -15.80
N GLY A 115 -3.96 5.24 -14.74
CA GLY A 115 -5.32 5.75 -14.75
C GLY A 115 -5.46 7.00 -15.61
N VAL A 116 -6.50 7.03 -16.44
CA VAL A 116 -6.81 8.14 -17.36
C VAL A 116 -8.27 8.54 -17.19
N VAL A 117 -8.51 9.85 -17.12
CA VAL A 117 -9.86 10.44 -17.16
C VAL A 117 -9.85 11.52 -18.22
N THR A 118 -10.61 11.32 -19.29
CA THR A 118 -10.72 12.25 -20.43
C THR A 118 -12.10 12.88 -20.43
N PRO A 119 -12.21 14.20 -20.20
CA PRO A 119 -13.49 14.89 -20.27
C PRO A 119 -14.07 14.99 -21.69
N GLY A 120 -15.39 14.79 -21.79
CA GLY A 120 -16.22 15.19 -22.93
C GLY A 120 -17.38 16.10 -22.45
N PRO A 121 -18.30 16.49 -23.35
CA PRO A 121 -19.29 17.53 -23.03
C PRO A 121 -20.21 17.21 -21.84
N THR A 122 -20.71 15.98 -21.78
CA THR A 122 -21.57 15.47 -20.70
C THR A 122 -21.13 14.08 -20.27
N GLU A 123 -19.83 13.81 -20.43
CA GLU A 123 -19.25 12.50 -20.22
C GLU A 123 -17.82 12.54 -19.72
N LEU A 124 -17.39 11.43 -19.11
CA LEU A 124 -16.00 11.16 -18.78
C LEU A 124 -15.64 9.77 -19.33
N ALA A 125 -14.67 9.72 -20.25
CA ALA A 125 -14.04 8.47 -20.65
C ALA A 125 -12.96 8.12 -19.61
N VAL A 126 -13.10 6.98 -18.95
CA VAL A 126 -12.22 6.54 -17.87
C VAL A 126 -11.53 5.24 -18.25
N ALA A 127 -10.26 5.11 -17.86
CA ALA A 127 -9.53 3.87 -17.98
C ALA A 127 -8.53 3.68 -16.85
N VAL A 128 -8.22 2.43 -16.52
CA VAL A 128 -7.12 2.06 -15.63
C VAL A 128 -6.54 0.73 -16.07
N ASN A 129 -5.23 0.56 -15.92
CA ASN A 129 -4.59 -0.74 -16.05
C ASN A 129 -4.63 -1.46 -14.71
N VAL A 130 -4.80 -2.78 -14.73
CA VAL A 130 -4.75 -3.64 -13.54
C VAL A 130 -3.56 -4.57 -13.69
N ASP A 131 -2.78 -4.75 -12.62
CA ASP A 131 -1.65 -5.68 -12.59
C ASP A 131 -2.06 -7.06 -13.15
N PRO A 132 -1.42 -7.58 -14.21
CA PRO A 132 -1.76 -8.88 -14.78
C PRO A 132 -1.70 -10.03 -13.77
N ALA A 133 -0.86 -9.92 -12.74
CA ALA A 133 -0.76 -10.92 -11.68
C ALA A 133 -2.01 -11.00 -10.77
N SER A 134 -2.94 -10.04 -10.89
CA SER A 134 -4.19 -10.01 -10.13
C SER A 134 -5.23 -11.03 -10.58
N ALA A 135 -5.12 -11.54 -11.81
CA ALA A 135 -6.15 -12.32 -12.48
C ALA A 135 -7.53 -11.64 -12.53
N ASP A 136 -7.61 -10.32 -12.32
CA ASP A 136 -8.85 -9.54 -12.48
C ASP A 136 -9.39 -9.74 -13.91
N THR A 137 -10.69 -10.03 -14.03
CA THR A 137 -11.37 -10.19 -15.32
C THR A 137 -12.55 -9.24 -15.51
N ALA A 138 -13.11 -8.69 -14.43
CA ALA A 138 -14.19 -7.71 -14.50
C ALA A 138 -14.23 -6.80 -13.26
N GLY A 139 -14.89 -5.65 -13.43
CA GLY A 139 -15.09 -4.68 -12.38
C GLY A 139 -16.00 -3.53 -12.81
N ASP A 140 -16.23 -2.62 -11.88
CA ASP A 140 -17.07 -1.45 -12.07
C ASP A 140 -16.30 -0.17 -11.73
N PHE A 141 -16.54 0.89 -12.47
CA PHE A 141 -16.17 2.25 -12.10
C PHE A 141 -17.25 2.86 -11.22
N TYR A 142 -16.94 3.02 -9.95
CA TYR A 142 -17.80 3.73 -8.99
C TYR A 142 -17.51 5.23 -9.07
N TYR A 143 -18.55 6.06 -9.13
CA TYR A 143 -18.40 7.51 -9.29
C TYR A 143 -19.44 8.33 -8.51
N GLY A 144 -19.09 9.59 -8.25
CA GLY A 144 -19.95 10.56 -7.55
C GLY A 144 -19.33 11.95 -7.46
N THR A 145 -20.06 12.92 -6.94
CA THR A 145 -19.57 14.32 -6.78
C THR A 145 -18.73 14.52 -5.52
N SER A 146 -18.63 13.51 -4.67
CA SER A 146 -17.77 13.50 -3.48
C SER A 146 -16.81 12.33 -3.49
N LYS A 147 -15.56 12.57 -3.05
CA LYS A 147 -14.54 11.53 -2.88
C LYS A 147 -14.91 10.44 -1.87
N THR A 148 -15.85 10.70 -0.97
CA THR A 148 -16.32 9.73 0.04
C THR A 148 -17.64 9.06 -0.35
N ALA A 149 -18.40 9.62 -1.29
CA ALA A 149 -19.72 9.13 -1.70
C ALA A 149 -19.74 8.82 -3.21
N LEU A 150 -19.14 7.68 -3.57
CA LEU A 150 -19.18 7.12 -4.93
C LEU A 150 -20.41 6.22 -5.10
N ILE A 151 -21.58 6.84 -5.24
CA ILE A 151 -22.90 6.18 -5.17
C ILE A 151 -23.32 5.52 -6.49
N ASN A 152 -22.82 6.01 -7.62
CA ASN A 152 -23.16 5.50 -8.93
C ASN A 152 -22.11 4.49 -9.40
N LYS A 153 -22.47 3.60 -10.32
CA LYS A 153 -21.54 2.66 -10.95
C LYS A 153 -21.75 2.56 -12.45
N LYS A 154 -20.67 2.31 -13.18
CA LYS A 154 -20.66 1.96 -14.60
C LYS A 154 -19.77 0.75 -14.79
N GLY A 155 -20.29 -0.30 -15.44
CA GLY A 155 -19.50 -1.50 -15.75
C GLY A 155 -18.29 -1.15 -16.61
N ALA A 156 -17.13 -1.70 -16.25
CA ALA A 156 -15.94 -1.60 -17.07
C ALA A 156 -16.00 -2.60 -18.22
N THR A 157 -15.54 -2.19 -19.40
CA THR A 157 -15.21 -3.07 -20.50
C THR A 157 -13.78 -3.59 -20.30
N PRO A 158 -13.58 -4.89 -20.03
CA PRO A 158 -12.27 -5.45 -19.79
C PRO A 158 -11.54 -5.80 -21.10
N THR A 159 -10.24 -5.51 -21.16
CA THR A 159 -9.28 -6.13 -22.09
C THR A 159 -8.19 -6.86 -21.30
N ALA A 160 -7.10 -7.33 -21.90
CA ALA A 160 -6.10 -8.12 -21.18
C ALA A 160 -5.57 -7.43 -19.90
N THR A 161 -5.21 -6.14 -19.99
CA THR A 161 -4.63 -5.38 -18.86
C THR A 161 -5.42 -4.13 -18.52
N LYS A 162 -6.32 -3.68 -19.40
CA LYS A 162 -7.02 -2.39 -19.28
C LYS A 162 -8.48 -2.60 -18.93
N ARG A 163 -9.01 -1.70 -18.10
CA ARG A 163 -10.41 -1.56 -17.75
C ARG A 163 -10.83 -0.18 -18.19
N SER A 164 -11.90 -0.06 -18.98
CA SER A 164 -12.33 1.23 -19.50
C SER A 164 -13.84 1.35 -19.54
N ALA A 165 -14.36 2.57 -19.42
CA ALA A 165 -15.77 2.87 -19.60
C ALA A 165 -15.96 4.32 -20.04
N THR A 166 -17.08 4.61 -20.68
CA THR A 166 -17.56 5.99 -20.88
C THR A 166 -18.76 6.22 -19.98
N ILE A 167 -18.61 7.16 -19.04
CA ILE A 167 -19.67 7.56 -18.12
C ILE A 167 -20.39 8.75 -18.73
N THR A 168 -21.64 8.57 -19.14
CA THR A 168 -22.46 9.58 -19.84
C THR A 168 -23.50 10.19 -18.92
N GLY A 169 -24.15 11.28 -19.35
CA GLY A 169 -25.24 11.92 -18.60
C GLY A 169 -24.74 12.70 -17.37
N LEU A 170 -23.49 13.15 -17.41
CA LEU A 170 -22.88 13.94 -16.35
C LEU A 170 -23.15 15.42 -16.56
N ALA A 171 -23.39 16.15 -15.45
CA ALA A 171 -23.58 17.59 -15.49
C ALA A 171 -22.26 18.29 -15.88
N LYS A 172 -22.33 19.14 -16.90
CA LYS A 172 -21.23 20.00 -17.34
C LYS A 172 -20.70 20.86 -16.19
N GLY A 173 -19.38 21.03 -16.11
CA GLY A 173 -18.71 21.82 -15.09
C GLY A 173 -18.71 21.22 -13.67
N THR A 174 -19.37 20.07 -13.46
CA THR A 174 -19.40 19.40 -12.16
C THR A 174 -18.22 18.43 -12.03
N LYS A 175 -17.44 18.56 -10.95
CA LYS A 175 -16.35 17.64 -10.66
C LYS A 175 -16.88 16.29 -10.18
N PHE A 176 -16.49 15.22 -10.86
CA PHE A 176 -16.78 13.85 -10.45
C PHE A 176 -15.50 13.14 -10.01
N PHE A 177 -15.62 12.33 -8.96
CA PHE A 177 -14.61 11.41 -8.45
C PHE A 177 -14.96 10.00 -8.92
N ILE A 178 -13.95 9.21 -9.31
CA ILE A 178 -14.11 7.89 -9.92
C ILE A 178 -13.10 6.91 -9.33
N GLN A 179 -13.52 5.68 -9.04
CA GLN A 179 -12.66 4.58 -8.59
C GLN A 179 -13.06 3.27 -9.27
N TYR A 180 -12.09 2.59 -9.86
CA TYR A 180 -12.28 1.21 -10.31
C TYR A 180 -12.28 0.25 -9.13
N ARG A 181 -13.20 -0.71 -9.12
CA ARG A 181 -13.26 -1.81 -8.15
C ARG A 181 -13.48 -3.14 -8.88
N SER A 182 -12.59 -4.09 -8.63
CA SER A 182 -12.70 -5.45 -9.16
C SER A 182 -13.93 -6.15 -8.57
N ASN A 183 -14.69 -6.85 -9.41
CA ASN A 183 -15.84 -7.66 -9.01
C ASN A 183 -15.75 -9.13 -9.46
N ALA A 184 -14.80 -9.49 -10.33
CA ALA A 184 -14.54 -10.87 -10.72
C ALA A 184 -13.08 -11.06 -11.19
N PRO A 185 -12.51 -12.28 -11.02
CA PRO A 185 -13.06 -13.43 -10.28
C PRO A 185 -13.12 -13.18 -8.76
N ASN A 186 -13.72 -14.09 -7.99
CA ASN A 186 -13.90 -13.92 -6.53
C ASN A 186 -12.58 -13.62 -5.79
N ASP A 187 -11.48 -14.18 -6.31
CA ASP A 187 -10.13 -14.03 -5.77
C ASP A 187 -9.55 -12.63 -5.98
N SER A 188 -10.01 -11.86 -6.99
CA SER A 188 -9.55 -10.49 -7.24
C SER A 188 -10.44 -9.44 -6.56
N ILE A 189 -11.60 -9.85 -6.01
CA ILE A 189 -12.53 -8.93 -5.35
C ILE A 189 -11.86 -8.27 -4.15
N GLY A 190 -11.76 -6.95 -4.23
CA GLY A 190 -11.12 -6.12 -3.20
C GLY A 190 -9.97 -5.28 -3.77
N ILE A 191 -9.48 -5.60 -4.97
CA ILE A 191 -8.59 -4.73 -5.73
C ILE A 191 -9.34 -3.45 -6.10
N ARG A 192 -8.72 -2.31 -5.81
CA ARG A 192 -9.25 -0.97 -6.06
C ARG A 192 -8.17 -0.08 -6.61
N SER A 193 -8.54 0.79 -7.52
CA SER A 193 -7.66 1.87 -7.95
C SER A 193 -7.59 2.98 -6.90
N GLY A 194 -6.67 3.92 -7.11
CA GLY A 194 -6.81 5.25 -6.54
C GLY A 194 -8.13 5.92 -6.96
N ILE A 195 -8.51 6.99 -6.27
CA ILE A 195 -9.65 7.81 -6.67
C ILE A 195 -9.13 8.86 -7.67
N TYR A 196 -9.58 8.77 -8.91
CA TYR A 196 -9.33 9.78 -9.94
C TYR A 196 -10.46 10.81 -9.94
N TYR A 197 -10.29 11.93 -10.64
CA TYR A 197 -11.35 12.91 -10.82
C TYR A 197 -11.28 13.57 -12.20
N GLY A 198 -12.42 14.06 -12.67
CA GLY A 198 -12.55 14.82 -13.91
C GLY A 198 -13.79 15.70 -13.88
N THR A 199 -13.86 16.66 -14.79
CA THR A 199 -14.98 17.60 -14.93
C THR A 199 -15.43 17.61 -16.38
N PRO A 200 -16.67 17.20 -16.71
CA PRO A 200 -17.21 17.28 -18.07
C PRO A 200 -17.24 18.73 -18.58
N THR A 201 -16.99 18.92 -19.87
CA THR A 201 -16.69 20.22 -20.50
C THR A 201 -17.87 20.97 -21.07
#